data_AF-A0A0B7F988-F1
#
_entry.id   AF-A0A0B7F988-F1
#
_cell.length_a   1.000
_cell.length_b   1.000
_cell.length_c   1.000
_cell.angle_alpha   90.00
_cell.angle_beta   90.00
_cell.angle_gamma   90.00
#
_symmetry.space_group_name_H-M   'P 1'
#
loop_
_entity.id
_entity.type
_entity.pdbx_description
1 polymer ?
#
loop_
_entity_poly.entity_id
_entity_poly.type
_entity_poly.pdbx_seq_one_letter_code
_entity_poly.pdbx_strand_id
1 'polypeptide(L)'
;MPTGSCVDNSRVRLAELDPQSVEETFLSIPSTESALSVSKAWTSKPHLAGSQNDYESALELLSAFQTHLGVGPTDSSHIYEAGSPESQNAILKLSELDKPNVWIDTYYPLLETPGERRLELLHANGSVAWSADLEEHPADAVDVVGAWHAFSKPGDIKAILICLMLFKMFSNAAQQGKGYICKLWIW
;
A
#
# COMPACT_ATOMS: atom_id res chain seq x y z
N MET A 1 -15.69 28.97 -12.41
CA MET A 1 -16.29 27.83 -11.69
C MET A 1 -17.58 27.47 -12.41
N PRO A 2 -17.72 26.29 -13.02
CA PRO A 2 -19.01 25.90 -13.57
C PRO A 2 -19.92 25.46 -12.42
N THR A 3 -21.05 26.13 -12.31
CA THR A 3 -22.17 25.77 -11.44
C THR A 3 -22.84 24.52 -12.01
N GLY A 4 -22.52 23.34 -11.46
CA GLY A 4 -23.18 22.09 -11.80
C GLY A 4 -24.59 22.07 -11.23
N SER A 5 -25.59 22.19 -12.08
CA SER A 5 -26.99 21.93 -11.74
C SER A 5 -27.17 20.46 -11.39
N CYS A 6 -27.78 20.18 -10.24
CA CYS A 6 -28.20 18.84 -9.85
C CYS A 6 -29.07 18.23 -10.95
N VAL A 7 -28.64 17.11 -11.53
CA VAL A 7 -29.39 16.37 -12.54
C VAL A 7 -30.61 15.73 -11.87
N ASP A 8 -31.76 15.88 -12.52
CA ASP A 8 -33.06 15.32 -12.15
C ASP A 8 -33.00 13.78 -12.10
N ASN A 9 -33.25 13.21 -10.92
CA ASN A 9 -33.24 11.78 -10.62
C ASN A 9 -34.52 11.08 -11.10
N SER A 10 -34.86 11.22 -12.38
CA SER A 10 -35.68 10.19 -13.03
C SER A 10 -34.83 8.92 -13.09
N ARG A 11 -35.27 7.85 -12.41
CA ARG A 11 -34.55 6.56 -12.35
C ARG A 11 -34.48 5.93 -13.75
N VAL A 12 -33.54 6.38 -14.58
CA VAL A 12 -33.17 5.73 -15.84
C VAL A 12 -32.68 4.34 -15.48
N ARG A 13 -33.29 3.29 -16.03
CA ARG A 13 -32.80 1.93 -15.80
C ARG A 13 -31.45 1.80 -16.48
N LEU A 14 -30.48 1.14 -15.86
CA LEU A 14 -29.16 0.88 -16.48
C LEU A 14 -29.28 0.24 -17.88
N ALA A 15 -30.33 -0.53 -18.12
CA ALA A 15 -30.64 -1.14 -19.42
C ALA A 15 -31.12 -0.16 -20.51
N GLU A 16 -31.45 1.08 -20.15
CA GLU A 16 -31.91 2.14 -21.05
C GLU A 16 -30.78 3.11 -21.44
N LEU A 17 -29.58 2.95 -20.85
CA LEU A 17 -28.41 3.74 -21.21
C LEU A 17 -27.80 3.21 -22.50
N ASP A 18 -27.47 4.13 -23.42
CA ASP A 18 -26.70 3.80 -24.61
C ASP A 18 -25.24 3.46 -24.21
N PRO A 19 -24.75 2.24 -24.48
CA PRO A 19 -23.42 1.83 -24.05
C PRO A 19 -22.29 2.74 -24.56
N GLN A 20 -22.41 3.23 -25.80
CA GLN A 20 -21.38 4.08 -26.40
C GLN A 20 -21.31 5.44 -25.69
N SER A 21 -22.45 6.09 -25.48
CA SER A 21 -22.53 7.35 -24.72
C SER A 21 -22.00 7.21 -23.28
N VAL A 22 -22.27 6.07 -22.62
CA VAL A 22 -21.73 5.79 -21.28
C VAL A 22 -20.21 5.66 -21.30
N GLU A 23 -19.66 4.91 -22.25
CA GLU A 23 -18.21 4.75 -22.40
C GLU A 23 -17.53 6.09 -22.71
N GLU A 24 -18.06 6.86 -23.66
CA GLU A 24 -17.56 8.20 -24.01
C GLU A 24 -17.56 9.13 -22.79
N THR A 25 -18.65 9.11 -22.00
CA THR A 25 -18.74 9.90 -20.77
C THR A 25 -17.70 9.44 -19.74
N PHE A 26 -17.58 8.13 -19.50
CA PHE A 26 -16.62 7.59 -18.55
C PHE A 26 -15.18 7.95 -18.92
N LEU A 27 -14.81 7.83 -20.20
CA LEU A 27 -13.48 8.16 -20.71
C LEU A 27 -13.18 9.66 -20.73
N SER A 28 -14.21 10.52 -20.68
CA SER A 28 -14.02 11.97 -20.62
C SER A 28 -13.59 12.50 -19.25
N ILE A 29 -13.72 11.69 -18.20
CA ILE A 29 -13.44 12.12 -16.81
C ILE A 29 -11.93 12.07 -16.46
N PRO A 30 -11.18 10.98 -16.74
CA PRO A 30 -9.76 10.91 -16.40
C PRO A 30 -8.93 11.90 -17.23
N SER A 31 -7.93 12.54 -16.59
CA SER A 31 -6.95 13.39 -17.27
C SER A 31 -5.54 13.15 -16.74
N THR A 32 -4.53 13.41 -17.57
CA THR A 32 -3.11 13.31 -17.18
C THR A 32 -2.78 14.26 -16.04
N GLU A 33 -3.34 15.47 -16.07
CA GLU A 33 -3.14 16.49 -15.04
C GLU A 33 -3.70 16.03 -13.69
N SER A 34 -4.90 15.45 -13.67
CA SER A 34 -5.52 14.91 -12.46
C SER A 34 -4.68 13.76 -11.89
N ALA A 35 -4.29 12.80 -12.73
CA ALA A 35 -3.47 11.65 -12.32
C ALA A 35 -2.11 12.10 -11.75
N LEU A 36 -1.44 13.06 -12.40
CA LEU A 36 -0.17 13.59 -11.94
C LEU A 36 -0.31 14.33 -10.60
N SER A 37 -1.36 15.12 -10.43
CA SER A 37 -1.62 15.86 -9.20
C SER A 37 -1.88 14.93 -8.02
N VAL A 38 -2.75 13.93 -8.21
CA VAL A 38 -3.06 12.93 -7.17
C VAL A 38 -1.84 12.08 -6.85
N SER A 39 -1.10 11.63 -7.88
CA SER A 39 0.14 10.86 -7.69
C SER A 39 1.12 11.61 -6.79
N LYS A 40 1.40 12.90 -7.07
CA LYS A 40 2.31 13.71 -6.24
C LYS A 40 1.82 13.89 -4.80
N ALA A 41 0.52 14.10 -4.61
CA ALA A 41 -0.04 14.27 -3.27
C ALA A 41 0.12 12.98 -2.45
N TRP A 42 -0.24 11.84 -3.03
CA TRP A 42 -0.30 10.55 -2.34
C TRP A 42 1.07 9.87 -2.17
N THR A 43 2.08 10.26 -2.94
CA THR A 43 3.47 9.77 -2.81
C THR A 43 4.39 10.76 -2.10
N SER A 44 3.85 11.85 -1.55
CA SER A 44 4.65 12.90 -0.89
C SER A 44 5.32 12.44 0.41
N LYS A 45 4.82 11.35 1.02
CA LYS A 45 5.33 10.78 2.27
C LYS A 45 5.35 9.25 2.19
N PRO A 46 6.28 8.57 2.90
CA PRO A 46 6.21 7.13 3.10
C PRO A 46 4.96 6.75 3.89
N HIS A 47 4.17 5.79 3.40
CA HIS A 47 2.96 5.28 4.05
C HIS A 47 3.08 3.76 4.31
N LEU A 48 4.08 3.36 5.11
CA LEU A 48 4.25 1.95 5.47
C LEU A 48 2.99 1.44 6.20
N ALA A 49 2.51 0.24 5.84
CA ALA A 49 1.32 -0.34 6.45
C ALA A 49 1.39 -0.34 7.98
N GLY A 50 0.34 0.17 8.63
CA GLY A 50 0.25 0.30 10.09
C GLY A 50 1.01 1.49 10.69
N SER A 51 1.65 2.33 9.87
CA SER A 51 2.25 3.59 10.32
C SER A 51 1.21 4.72 10.44
N GLN A 52 1.59 5.81 11.09
CA GLN A 52 0.76 7.01 11.19
C GLN A 52 0.41 7.61 9.81
N ASN A 53 1.37 7.62 8.88
CA ASN A 53 1.15 8.17 7.52
C ASN A 53 0.22 7.28 6.68
N ASP A 54 0.21 5.96 6.90
CA ASP A 54 -0.76 5.03 6.30
C ASP A 54 -2.18 5.33 6.79
N TYR A 55 -2.34 5.53 8.10
CA TYR A 55 -3.62 5.96 8.67
C TYR A 55 -4.09 7.32 8.15
N GLU A 56 -3.20 8.31 8.06
CA GLU A 56 -3.51 9.63 7.48
C GLU A 56 -3.95 9.49 6.00
N SER A 57 -3.27 8.66 5.23
CA SER A 57 -3.62 8.39 3.83
C SER A 57 -5.01 7.74 3.69
N ALA A 58 -5.39 6.86 4.62
CA ALA A 58 -6.73 6.29 4.67
C ALA A 58 -7.81 7.35 4.96
N LEU A 59 -7.53 8.30 5.86
CA LEU A 59 -8.43 9.43 6.15
C LEU A 59 -8.57 10.39 4.95
N GLU A 60 -7.47 10.67 4.24
CA GLU A 60 -7.49 11.46 3.01
C GLU A 60 -8.35 10.80 1.93
N LEU A 61 -8.24 9.49 1.76
CA LEU A 61 -9.07 8.73 0.83
C LEU A 61 -10.55 8.72 1.23
N LEU A 62 -10.84 8.52 2.52
CA LEU A 62 -12.20 8.63 3.05
C LEU A 62 -12.80 10.01 2.72
N SER A 63 -12.04 11.08 2.95
CA SER A 63 -12.46 12.45 2.64
C SER A 63 -12.68 12.67 1.13
N ALA A 64 -11.81 12.13 0.28
CA ALA A 64 -11.96 12.20 -1.17
C ALA A 64 -13.25 11.51 -1.63
N PHE A 65 -13.54 10.31 -1.14
CA PHE A 65 -14.79 9.60 -1.44
C PHE A 65 -16.01 10.31 -0.91
N GLN A 66 -15.97 10.82 0.33
CA GLN A 66 -17.06 11.62 0.89
C GLN A 66 -17.37 12.84 0.02
N THR A 67 -16.32 13.56 -0.42
CA THR A 67 -16.45 14.74 -1.27
C THR A 67 -17.03 14.39 -2.64
N HIS A 68 -16.45 13.40 -3.33
CA HIS A 68 -16.83 13.07 -4.72
C HIS A 68 -18.16 12.31 -4.83
N LEU A 69 -18.54 11.55 -3.81
CA LEU A 69 -19.81 10.82 -3.78
C LEU A 69 -20.93 11.59 -3.08
N GLY A 70 -20.65 12.79 -2.57
CA GLY A 70 -21.64 13.62 -1.87
C GLY A 70 -22.11 13.03 -0.54
N VAL A 71 -21.25 12.27 0.13
CA VAL A 71 -21.51 11.69 1.45
C VAL A 71 -21.04 12.68 2.51
N GLY A 72 -21.97 13.29 3.24
CA GLY A 72 -21.62 14.22 4.31
C GLY A 72 -20.90 13.53 5.48
N PRO A 73 -20.10 14.26 6.27
CA PRO A 73 -19.58 13.72 7.52
C PRO A 73 -20.76 13.39 8.44
N THR A 74 -20.96 12.12 8.77
CA THR A 74 -22.01 11.71 9.72
C THR A 74 -21.48 11.81 11.14
N ASP A 75 -22.39 11.95 12.11
CA ASP A 75 -22.07 12.12 13.54
C ASP A 75 -21.36 10.91 14.18
N SER A 76 -21.36 9.74 13.54
CA SER A 76 -20.57 8.56 13.94
C SER A 76 -19.20 8.54 13.28
N SER A 77 -18.15 8.15 14.01
CA SER A 77 -16.84 7.87 13.40
C SER A 77 -17.02 6.80 12.32
N HIS A 78 -16.82 7.18 11.06
CA HIS A 78 -16.78 6.31 9.87
C HIS A 78 -15.56 5.37 9.88
N ILE A 79 -15.17 4.92 11.06
CA ILE A 79 -14.01 4.11 11.35
C ILE A 79 -14.49 3.06 12.34
N TYR A 80 -14.47 1.81 11.90
CA TYR A 80 -14.96 0.69 12.68
C TYR A 80 -13.84 -0.32 12.88
N GLU A 81 -13.91 -1.04 14.00
CA GLU A 81 -13.13 -2.26 14.14
C GLU A 81 -13.69 -3.33 13.22
N ALA A 82 -12.85 -3.95 12.40
CA ALA A 82 -13.33 -4.94 11.44
C ALA A 82 -14.03 -6.10 12.14
N GLY A 83 -15.24 -6.41 11.69
CA GLY A 83 -16.07 -7.45 12.30
C GLY A 83 -16.80 -7.03 13.57
N SER A 84 -16.69 -5.77 14.02
CA SER A 84 -17.60 -5.19 15.01
C SER A 84 -19.06 -5.22 14.52
N PRO A 85 -20.06 -5.16 15.41
CA PRO A 85 -21.45 -5.02 15.00
C PRO A 85 -21.69 -3.83 14.05
N GLU A 86 -20.98 -2.72 14.25
CA GLU A 86 -21.05 -1.52 13.41
C GLU A 86 -20.53 -1.80 11.99
N SER A 87 -19.34 -2.40 11.88
CA SER A 87 -18.73 -2.84 10.61
C SER A 87 -19.62 -3.84 9.87
N GLN A 88 -20.12 -4.86 10.57
CA GLN A 88 -21.04 -5.85 9.99
C GLN A 88 -22.33 -5.20 9.49
N ASN A 89 -22.91 -4.27 10.26
CA ASN A 89 -24.12 -3.56 9.87
C ASN A 89 -23.89 -2.66 8.64
N ALA A 90 -22.72 -2.01 8.54
CA ALA A 90 -22.37 -1.19 7.38
C ALA A 90 -22.38 -2.01 6.08
N ILE A 91 -21.97 -3.28 6.14
CA ILE A 91 -21.99 -4.22 5.00
C ILE A 91 -23.39 -4.81 4.80
N LEU A 92 -24.02 -5.35 5.85
CA LEU A 92 -25.29 -6.09 5.74
C LEU A 92 -26.46 -5.21 5.27
N LYS A 93 -26.41 -3.90 5.55
CA LYS A 93 -27.46 -2.96 5.17
C LYS A 93 -27.20 -2.26 3.84
N LEU A 94 -26.17 -2.67 3.07
CA LEU A 94 -25.85 -2.05 1.77
C LEU A 94 -27.04 -2.02 0.81
N SER A 95 -27.90 -3.05 0.81
CA SER A 95 -29.10 -3.10 -0.05
C SER A 95 -30.21 -2.15 0.38
N GLU A 96 -30.16 -1.62 1.59
CA GLU A 96 -31.15 -0.71 2.16
C GLU A 96 -30.76 0.77 1.97
N LEU A 97 -29.57 1.03 1.43
CA LEU A 97 -29.05 2.39 1.26
C LEU A 97 -29.57 3.03 -0.03
N ASP A 98 -30.20 4.20 0.12
CA ASP A 98 -30.61 5.04 -1.02
C ASP A 98 -29.52 6.02 -1.48
N LYS A 99 -28.39 6.05 -0.76
CA LYS A 99 -27.24 6.94 -1.01
C LYS A 99 -25.93 6.18 -0.77
N PRO A 100 -24.82 6.58 -1.42
CA PRO A 100 -23.52 6.02 -1.12
C PRO A 100 -23.18 6.16 0.37
N ASN A 101 -22.49 5.17 0.91
CA ASN A 101 -21.92 5.19 2.26
C ASN A 101 -20.44 4.84 2.16
N VAL A 102 -19.61 5.45 2.99
CA VAL A 102 -18.14 5.29 2.95
C VAL A 102 -17.62 5.23 4.38
N TRP A 103 -16.82 4.21 4.68
CA TRP A 103 -16.21 4.02 6.00
C TRP A 103 -14.83 3.37 5.86
N ILE A 104 -14.10 3.30 6.97
CA ILE A 104 -12.84 2.59 7.15
C ILE A 104 -13.10 1.42 8.10
N ASP A 105 -12.63 0.24 7.74
CA ASP A 105 -12.52 -0.90 8.64
C ASP A 105 -11.05 -1.09 9.05
N THR A 106 -10.79 -1.06 10.35
CA THR A 106 -9.46 -1.31 10.92
C THR A 106 -9.28 -2.80 11.16
N TYR A 107 -8.19 -3.36 10.62
CA TYR A 107 -7.76 -4.73 10.87
C TYR A 107 -6.44 -4.75 11.63
N TYR A 108 -6.20 -5.82 12.38
CA TYR A 108 -4.94 -6.05 13.11
C TYR A 108 -4.17 -7.25 12.53
N PRO A 109 -3.64 -7.16 11.30
CA PRO A 109 -2.82 -8.21 10.73
C PRO A 109 -1.48 -8.31 11.45
N LEU A 110 -0.81 -9.46 11.31
CA LEU A 110 0.60 -9.56 11.70
C LEU A 110 1.43 -8.74 10.71
N LEU A 111 2.10 -7.70 11.22
CA LEU A 111 3.05 -6.87 10.48
C LEU A 111 4.45 -7.07 11.06
N GLU A 112 5.47 -6.85 10.23
CA GLU A 112 6.86 -6.82 10.68
C GLU A 112 7.55 -5.54 10.18
N THR A 113 8.21 -4.86 11.10
CA THR A 113 9.14 -3.76 10.84
C THR A 113 10.57 -4.26 11.04
N PRO A 114 11.56 -3.68 10.36
CA PRO A 114 12.93 -4.15 10.51
C PRO A 114 13.42 -3.94 11.94
N GLY A 115 14.12 -4.95 12.48
CA GLY A 115 14.92 -4.82 13.68
C GLY A 115 16.35 -4.39 13.36
N GLU A 116 17.31 -4.78 14.21
CA GLU A 116 18.73 -4.62 13.91
C GLU A 116 19.14 -5.49 12.71
N ARG A 117 19.89 -4.88 11.78
CA ARG A 117 20.37 -5.54 10.56
C ARG A 117 21.83 -5.18 10.33
N ARG A 118 22.64 -6.17 9.97
CA ARG A 118 24.05 -5.99 9.60
C ARG A 118 24.43 -6.98 8.52
N LEU A 119 25.24 -6.53 7.56
CA LEU A 119 25.88 -7.38 6.57
C LEU A 119 27.36 -7.04 6.53
N GLU A 120 28.19 -7.98 6.92
CA GLU A 120 29.63 -7.77 7.09
C GLU A 120 30.43 -8.86 6.39
N LEU A 121 31.56 -8.47 5.80
CA LEU A 121 32.61 -9.39 5.39
C LEU A 121 33.63 -9.46 6.51
N LEU A 122 33.94 -10.67 6.96
CA LEU A 122 34.86 -10.91 8.06
C LEU A 122 36.19 -11.46 7.53
N HIS A 123 37.29 -11.03 8.14
CA HIS A 123 38.60 -11.68 8.01
C HIS A 123 38.62 -13.04 8.72
N ALA A 124 39.63 -13.85 8.44
CA ALA A 124 39.82 -15.16 9.09
C ALA A 124 39.96 -15.06 10.62
N ASN A 125 40.43 -13.93 11.15
CA ASN A 125 40.52 -13.65 12.59
C ASN A 125 39.21 -13.17 13.22
N GLY A 126 38.11 -13.07 12.44
CA GLY A 126 36.81 -12.60 12.89
C GLY A 126 36.62 -11.08 12.92
N SER A 127 37.65 -10.29 12.57
CA SER A 127 37.51 -8.83 12.46
C SER A 127 36.75 -8.42 11.19
N VAL A 128 36.02 -7.30 11.27
CA VAL A 128 35.24 -6.77 10.14
C VAL A 128 36.20 -6.19 9.10
N ALA A 129 36.17 -6.77 7.90
CA ALA A 129 36.90 -6.29 6.73
C ALA A 129 36.09 -5.21 5.98
N TRP A 130 34.77 -5.37 5.94
CA TRP A 130 33.83 -4.47 5.28
C TRP A 130 32.44 -4.61 5.90
N SER A 131 31.68 -3.52 5.94
CA SER A 131 30.30 -3.49 6.40
C SER A 131 29.43 -2.77 5.38
N ALA A 132 28.25 -3.32 5.09
CA ALA A 132 27.30 -2.74 4.17
C ALA A 132 26.53 -1.58 4.82
N ASP A 133 26.33 -0.51 4.07
CA ASP A 133 25.27 0.46 4.37
C ASP A 133 23.94 -0.10 3.87
N LEU A 134 22.99 -0.30 4.77
CA LEU A 134 21.68 -0.92 4.49
C LEU A 134 20.54 0.11 4.45
N GLU A 135 20.86 1.37 4.73
CA GLU A 135 19.89 2.46 4.68
C GLU A 135 19.95 3.16 3.32
N GLU A 136 18.79 3.63 2.85
CA GLU A 136 18.73 4.46 1.65
C GLU A 136 18.88 5.93 2.08
N HIS A 137 19.74 6.68 1.38
CA HIS A 137 19.98 8.10 1.63
C HIS A 137 19.39 8.96 0.51
N PRO A 138 18.06 9.13 0.46
CA PRO A 138 17.43 9.99 -0.53
C PRO A 138 17.84 11.46 -0.29
N ALA A 139 18.09 12.19 -1.38
CA ALA A 139 18.57 13.57 -1.33
C ALA A 139 17.63 14.53 -0.56
N ASP A 140 16.33 14.19 -0.51
CA ASP A 140 15.27 15.07 -0.01
C ASP A 140 14.37 14.43 1.06
N ALA A 141 14.64 13.21 1.56
CA ALA A 141 13.63 12.48 2.35
C ALA A 141 13.85 12.41 3.87
N VAL A 142 12.67 12.43 4.51
CA VAL A 142 12.28 12.27 5.90
C VAL A 142 12.23 10.77 6.24
N ASP A 143 12.71 10.39 7.43
CA ASP A 143 12.54 9.09 8.12
C ASP A 143 12.03 7.91 7.26
N VAL A 144 12.90 7.40 6.39
CA VAL A 144 12.61 6.25 5.50
C VAL A 144 13.12 4.98 6.18
N VAL A 145 12.26 3.96 6.26
CA VAL A 145 12.66 2.65 6.77
C VAL A 145 13.56 1.97 5.73
N GLY A 146 14.84 1.72 6.05
CA GLY A 146 15.77 1.07 5.11
C GLY A 146 15.37 -0.35 4.73
N ALA A 147 16.09 -0.97 3.80
CA ALA A 147 15.67 -2.22 3.15
C ALA A 147 15.65 -3.45 4.07
N TRP A 148 14.56 -4.24 4.03
CA TRP A 148 14.48 -5.57 4.68
C TRP A 148 13.56 -6.52 3.93
N HIS A 149 13.66 -7.80 4.28
CA HIS A 149 12.71 -8.82 3.85
C HIS A 149 11.77 -9.15 5.00
N ALA A 150 10.51 -8.71 4.88
CA ALA A 150 9.48 -9.03 5.88
C ALA A 150 9.30 -10.54 6.04
N PHE A 151 9.05 -10.96 7.28
CA PHE A 151 8.93 -12.34 7.79
C PHE A 151 10.19 -13.18 7.64
N SER A 152 11.36 -12.55 7.56
CA SER A 152 12.64 -13.28 7.62
C SER A 152 12.83 -13.90 9.00
N LYS A 153 13.36 -15.12 9.05
CA LYS A 153 13.71 -15.74 10.34
C LYS A 153 14.83 -14.92 11.00
N PRO A 154 14.66 -14.47 12.26
CA PRO A 154 15.71 -13.74 12.95
C PRO A 154 16.90 -14.64 13.24
N GLY A 155 18.11 -14.10 13.14
CA GLY A 155 19.34 -14.80 13.49
C GLY A 155 20.60 -14.07 13.05
N ASP A 156 21.72 -14.45 13.67
CA ASP A 156 23.08 -14.09 13.25
C ASP A 156 23.69 -15.31 12.57
N ILE A 157 24.09 -15.17 11.30
CA ILE A 157 24.61 -16.26 10.48
C ILE A 157 25.97 -15.85 9.90
N LYS A 158 26.98 -16.69 10.14
CA LYS A 158 28.29 -16.60 9.50
C LYS A 158 28.48 -17.77 8.55
N ALA A 159 28.77 -17.48 7.29
CA ALA A 159 28.92 -18.52 6.27
C ALA A 159 29.84 -18.09 5.12
N ILE A 160 30.28 -19.07 4.34
CA ILE A 160 30.95 -18.81 3.06
C ILE A 160 29.91 -18.36 2.05
N LEU A 161 30.21 -17.26 1.36
CA LEU A 161 29.33 -16.64 0.38
C LEU A 161 29.41 -17.36 -0.98
N ILE A 162 28.26 -17.72 -1.53
CA ILE A 162 28.11 -18.23 -2.90
C ILE A 162 27.21 -17.27 -3.68
N CYS A 163 27.69 -16.82 -4.84
CA CYS A 163 26.89 -16.04 -5.78
C CYS A 163 26.10 -16.97 -6.71
N LEU A 164 24.78 -16.84 -6.73
CA LEU A 164 23.88 -17.56 -7.64
C LEU A 164 23.18 -16.59 -8.57
N MET A 165 23.14 -16.94 -9.86
CA MET A 165 22.55 -16.07 -10.88
C MET A 165 21.01 -16.11 -10.89
N LEU A 166 20.37 -17.22 -10.50
CA LEU A 166 18.91 -17.40 -10.47
C LEU A 166 18.48 -18.41 -9.40
N PHE A 167 17.32 -18.17 -8.77
CA PHE A 167 16.75 -19.03 -7.72
C PHE A 167 16.49 -20.47 -8.18
N LYS A 168 16.31 -20.73 -9.48
CA LYS A 168 16.09 -22.09 -10.00
C LYS A 168 17.32 -23.01 -9.85
N MET A 169 18.51 -22.45 -9.58
CA MET A 169 19.72 -23.23 -9.30
C MET A 169 19.81 -23.73 -7.84
N PHE A 170 18.91 -23.27 -6.95
CA PHE A 170 18.99 -23.55 -5.52
C PHE A 170 18.72 -25.02 -5.16
N SER A 171 17.83 -25.71 -5.88
CA SER A 171 17.43 -27.08 -5.55
C SER A 171 18.57 -28.09 -5.64
N ASN A 172 19.62 -27.79 -6.42
CA ASN A 172 20.79 -28.67 -6.60
C ASN A 172 22.03 -28.19 -5.84
N ALA A 173 22.04 -26.97 -5.29
CA ALA A 173 23.22 -26.32 -4.73
C ALA A 173 23.10 -25.95 -3.24
N ALA A 174 21.90 -26.03 -2.65
CA ALA A 174 21.68 -25.77 -1.24
C ALA A 174 22.46 -26.79 -0.38
N GLN A 175 23.47 -26.31 0.32
CA GLN A 175 24.33 -27.08 1.22
C GLN A 175 24.27 -26.44 2.60
N GLN A 176 24.23 -27.27 3.64
CA GLN A 176 24.24 -26.80 5.02
C GLN A 176 25.49 -25.97 5.30
N GLY A 177 25.32 -24.85 6.02
CA GLY A 177 26.42 -23.98 6.45
C GLY A 177 26.95 -23.00 5.39
N LYS A 178 26.25 -22.82 4.26
CA LYS A 178 26.61 -21.85 3.21
C LYS A 178 25.61 -20.71 3.13
N GLY A 179 26.12 -19.50 2.87
CA GLY A 179 25.34 -18.30 2.62
C GLY A 179 25.25 -18.04 1.12
N TYR A 180 24.11 -17.58 0.65
CA TYR A 180 23.86 -17.39 -0.78
C TYR A 180 23.40 -15.97 -1.05
N ILE A 181 23.99 -15.33 -2.07
CA ILE A 181 23.47 -14.10 -2.64
C ILE A 181 22.83 -14.44 -3.99
N CYS A 182 21.58 -14.01 -4.15
CA CYS A 182 20.82 -14.12 -5.38
C CYS A 182 20.51 -12.71 -5.89
N LYS A 183 20.70 -12.50 -7.20
CA LYS A 183 20.24 -11.26 -7.84
C LYS A 183 18.75 -11.37 -8.16
N LEU A 184 17.95 -10.43 -7.68
CA LEU A 184 16.57 -10.25 -8.11
C LEU A 184 16.55 -9.37 -9.36
N TRP A 185 15.88 -9.82 -10.42
CA TRP A 185 15.53 -8.96 -11.55
C TRP A 185 14.09 -8.52 -11.33
N ILE A 186 13.90 -7.24 -10.98
CA ILE A 186 12.60 -6.59 -11.01
C ILE A 186 12.52 -5.96 -12.41
N TRP A 187 11.55 -6.39 -13.23
CA TRP A 187 11.28 -5.87 -14.57
C TRP A 187 10.35 -4.67 -14.51
#